data_AF-A0A432QZ74-F1
#
_entry.id   AF-A0A432QZ74-F1
#
_cell.length_a   1.000
_cell.length_b   1.000
_cell.length_c   1.000
_cell.angle_alpha   90.00
_cell.angle_beta   90.00
_cell.angle_gamma   90.00
#
_symmetry.space_group_name_H-M   'P 1'
#
loop_
_entity.id
_entity.type
_entity.pdbx_description
1 polymer ?
#
loop_
_entity_poly.entity_id
_entity_poly.type
_entity_poly.pdbx_seq_one_letter_code
_entity_poly.pdbx_strand_id
1 'polypeptide(L)'
;MDKFFYLHIPKTAGNFFNKFLSYQFNSFIDHIEVKKNLHNEKDIEELQNFECYSGHIQFPIAKNKLDIEKRKTITILRNPIEQVISHMTFVRELAEDGEKERFKSHAKVIQEIAKKLHQTDLSNSKKIEKFINWLEKNEIWLFHDCQTRYLTIQQVVILCNTAK
;
A
#
# COMPACT_ATOMS: atom_id res chain seq x y z
N MET A 1 -27.49 -0.35 -11.69
CA MET A 1 -26.26 -1.14 -11.87
C MET A 1 -25.53 -1.16 -10.53
N ASP A 2 -25.00 -2.32 -10.12
CA ASP A 2 -24.31 -2.42 -8.84
C ASP A 2 -23.02 -1.58 -8.87
N LYS A 3 -22.75 -0.84 -7.79
CA LYS A 3 -21.51 -0.10 -7.61
C LYS A 3 -20.48 -0.94 -6.84
N PHE A 4 -19.21 -0.79 -7.19
CA PHE A 4 -18.11 -1.57 -6.62
C PHE A 4 -17.04 -0.70 -5.97
N PHE A 5 -16.40 -1.27 -4.96
CA PHE A 5 -15.13 -0.78 -4.41
C PHE A 5 -14.12 -1.92 -4.44
N TYR A 6 -12.97 -1.70 -5.08
CA TYR A 6 -11.84 -2.62 -5.03
C TYR A 6 -10.80 -2.11 -4.05
N LEU A 7 -10.66 -2.81 -2.92
CA LEU A 7 -9.58 -2.59 -1.96
C LEU A 7 -8.28 -3.13 -2.54
N HIS A 8 -7.50 -2.27 -3.18
CA HIS A 8 -6.24 -2.64 -3.81
C HIS A 8 -5.13 -2.71 -2.76
N ILE A 9 -4.79 -3.93 -2.33
CA ILE A 9 -3.66 -4.16 -1.43
C ILE A 9 -2.38 -4.29 -2.27
N PRO A 10 -1.28 -3.58 -1.95
CA PRO A 10 -0.05 -3.63 -2.72
C PRO A 10 0.47 -5.07 -2.93
N LYS A 11 1.04 -5.33 -4.12
CA LYS A 11 1.71 -6.61 -4.47
C LYS A 11 0.81 -7.85 -4.48
N THR A 12 -0.49 -7.65 -4.71
CA THR A 12 -1.51 -8.72 -4.87
C THR A 12 -1.99 -8.85 -6.33
N ALA A 13 -1.17 -8.43 -7.29
CA ALA A 13 -1.52 -8.34 -8.72
C ALA A 13 -2.65 -7.33 -9.04
N GLY A 14 -2.91 -6.36 -8.15
CA GLY A 14 -4.01 -5.43 -8.34
C GLY A 14 -3.90 -4.50 -9.54
N ASN A 15 -2.70 -4.23 -10.10
CA ASN A 15 -2.58 -3.51 -11.37
C ASN A 15 -3.24 -4.27 -12.54
N PHE A 16 -3.06 -5.59 -12.59
CA PHE A 16 -3.72 -6.43 -13.59
C PHE A 16 -5.24 -6.42 -13.37
N PHE A 17 -5.68 -6.52 -12.11
CA PHE A 17 -7.10 -6.52 -11.79
C PHE A 17 -7.77 -5.17 -12.04
N ASN A 18 -7.10 -4.04 -11.75
CA ASN A 18 -7.55 -2.70 -12.13
C ASN A 18 -7.77 -2.59 -13.63
N LYS A 19 -6.81 -3.09 -14.43
CA LYS A 19 -6.94 -3.14 -15.89
C LYS A 19 -8.13 -3.99 -16.32
N PHE A 20 -8.38 -5.12 -15.66
CA PHE A 20 -9.59 -5.91 -15.94
C PHE A 20 -10.87 -5.11 -15.62
N LEU A 21 -10.96 -4.51 -14.42
CA LEU A 21 -12.13 -3.72 -13.99
C LEU A 21 -12.37 -2.52 -14.90
N SER A 22 -11.32 -1.85 -15.40
CA SER A 22 -11.48 -0.71 -16.32
C SER A 22 -12.16 -1.08 -17.63
N TYR A 23 -12.14 -2.36 -18.02
CA TYR A 23 -12.89 -2.84 -19.20
C TYR A 23 -14.32 -3.29 -18.88
N GLN A 24 -14.66 -3.46 -17.60
CA GLN A 24 -15.99 -3.94 -17.18
C GLN A 24 -16.96 -2.81 -16.80
N PHE A 25 -16.44 -1.63 -16.43
CA PHE A 25 -17.25 -0.50 -15.96
C PHE A 25 -17.13 0.70 -16.90
N ASN A 26 -18.24 1.42 -17.10
CA ASN A 26 -18.26 2.63 -17.93
C ASN A 26 -17.56 3.80 -17.25
N SER A 27 -17.62 3.85 -15.92
CA SER A 27 -16.88 4.81 -15.11
C SER A 27 -16.04 4.10 -14.05
N PHE A 28 -14.72 4.18 -14.23
CA PHE A 28 -13.73 3.57 -13.37
C PHE A 28 -12.62 4.57 -13.01
N ILE A 29 -12.19 4.55 -11.75
CA ILE A 29 -11.01 5.27 -11.28
C ILE A 29 -10.19 4.38 -10.35
N ASP A 30 -8.87 4.36 -10.53
CA ASP A 30 -7.95 3.58 -9.69
C ASP A 30 -6.90 4.44 -8.98
N HIS A 31 -6.02 3.79 -8.23
CA HIS A 31 -4.93 4.41 -7.47
C HIS A 31 -5.38 5.53 -6.51
N ILE A 32 -6.60 5.43 -5.97
CA ILE A 32 -7.07 6.38 -4.95
C ILE A 32 -6.21 6.23 -3.70
N GLU A 33 -5.68 7.35 -3.21
CA GLU A 33 -4.90 7.45 -1.99
C GLU A 33 -5.47 8.52 -1.06
N VAL A 34 -5.43 8.29 0.26
CA VAL A 34 -5.99 9.23 1.26
C VAL A 34 -5.41 10.63 1.11
N LYS A 35 -4.08 10.74 0.92
CA LYS A 35 -3.34 12.00 0.81
C LYS A 35 -3.33 12.59 -0.60
N LYS A 36 -4.18 12.11 -1.52
CA LYS A 36 -4.30 12.70 -2.86
C LYS A 36 -5.74 12.94 -3.27
N ASN A 37 -6.65 12.07 -2.83
CA ASN A 37 -8.01 12.00 -3.37
C ASN A 37 -9.09 12.16 -2.30
N LEU A 38 -8.75 12.23 -1.01
CA LEU A 38 -9.72 12.33 0.11
C LEU A 38 -9.45 13.56 0.99
N HIS A 39 -8.96 14.64 0.40
CA HIS A 39 -8.57 15.85 1.12
C HIS A 39 -9.75 16.72 1.52
N ASN A 40 -10.76 16.81 0.66
CA ASN A 40 -11.93 17.65 0.87
C ASN A 40 -13.22 16.91 0.45
N GLU A 41 -14.38 17.48 0.80
CA GLU A 41 -15.69 16.88 0.53
C GLU A 41 -16.00 16.78 -0.96
N LYS A 42 -15.55 17.75 -1.77
CA LYS A 42 -15.76 17.75 -3.22
C LYS A 42 -15.04 16.57 -3.90
N ASP A 43 -13.80 16.28 -3.52
CA ASP A 43 -13.07 15.12 -4.05
C ASP A 43 -13.84 13.83 -3.74
N ILE A 44 -14.39 13.72 -2.53
CA ILE A 44 -15.17 12.57 -2.08
C ILE A 44 -16.47 12.45 -2.89
N GLU A 45 -17.21 13.53 -3.09
CA GLU A 45 -18.44 13.55 -3.88
C GLU A 45 -18.18 13.15 -5.34
N GLU A 46 -17.10 13.64 -5.95
CA GLU A 46 -16.70 13.27 -7.31
C GLU A 46 -16.42 11.77 -7.44
N LEU A 47 -15.69 11.19 -6.48
CA LEU A 47 -15.41 9.75 -6.46
C LEU A 47 -16.68 8.89 -6.37
N GLN A 48 -17.70 9.36 -5.65
CA GLN A 48 -18.95 8.61 -5.46
C GLN A 48 -19.79 8.49 -6.76
N ASN A 49 -19.49 9.30 -7.78
CA ASN A 49 -20.14 9.23 -9.08
C ASN A 49 -19.66 8.04 -9.94
N PHE A 50 -18.50 7.46 -9.64
CA PHE A 50 -17.97 6.32 -10.38
C PHE A 50 -18.70 5.01 -10.05
N GLU A 51 -18.93 4.17 -11.07
CA GLU A 51 -19.49 2.82 -10.91
C GLU A 51 -18.54 1.92 -10.12
N CYS A 52 -17.24 2.02 -10.38
CA CYS A 52 -16.21 1.29 -9.66
C CYS A 52 -15.04 2.22 -9.34
N TYR A 53 -14.52 2.11 -8.11
CA TYR A 53 -13.24 2.72 -7.80
C TYR A 53 -12.31 1.81 -7.01
N SER A 54 -11.01 2.02 -7.19
CA SER A 54 -9.93 1.21 -6.65
C SER A 54 -8.85 2.07 -6.00
N GLY A 55 -8.31 1.62 -4.87
CA GLY A 55 -7.31 2.42 -4.16
C GLY A 55 -6.51 1.71 -3.08
N HIS A 56 -5.36 2.30 -2.77
CA HIS A 56 -4.50 1.93 -1.66
C HIS A 56 -4.96 2.65 -0.38
N ILE A 57 -6.14 2.29 0.12
CA ILE A 57 -6.74 2.89 1.32
C ILE A 57 -7.08 1.78 2.31
N GLN A 58 -6.82 1.98 3.60
CA GLN A 58 -7.25 1.02 4.62
C GLN A 58 -8.78 0.95 4.64
N PHE A 59 -9.36 -0.26 4.67
CA PHE A 59 -10.79 -0.49 4.63
C PHE A 59 -11.57 0.31 5.69
N PRO A 60 -11.13 0.43 6.95
CA PRO A 60 -11.82 1.26 7.94
C PRO A 60 -11.82 2.76 7.59
N ILE A 61 -10.75 3.26 6.97
CA ILE A 61 -10.69 4.65 6.49
C ILE A 61 -11.65 4.84 5.32
N ALA A 62 -11.64 3.90 4.36
CA ALA A 62 -12.56 3.92 3.22
C ALA A 62 -14.01 3.90 3.72
N LYS A 63 -14.35 3.01 4.65
CA LYS A 63 -15.69 2.91 5.24
C LYS A 63 -16.16 4.22 5.88
N ASN A 64 -15.26 4.96 6.51
CA ASN A 64 -15.58 6.23 7.18
C ASN A 64 -15.68 7.43 6.23
N LYS A 65 -14.96 7.41 5.10
CA LYS A 65 -14.84 8.57 4.18
C LYS A 65 -15.62 8.42 2.88
N LEU A 66 -15.99 7.20 2.51
CA LEU A 66 -16.59 6.88 1.22
C LEU A 66 -17.92 6.12 1.41
N ASP A 67 -18.71 6.03 0.35
CA ASP A 67 -20.00 5.34 0.32
C ASP A 67 -19.88 3.80 0.27
N ILE A 68 -18.90 3.22 0.99
CA ILE A 68 -18.56 1.79 0.93
C ILE A 68 -19.75 0.89 1.26
N GLU A 69 -20.61 1.29 2.19
CA GLU A 69 -21.81 0.51 2.56
C GLU A 69 -22.85 0.42 1.44
N LYS A 70 -22.78 1.31 0.44
CA LYS A 70 -23.64 1.31 -0.75
C LYS A 70 -22.99 0.56 -1.92
N ARG A 71 -21.84 -0.10 -1.71
CA ARG A 71 -21.02 -0.74 -2.74
C ARG A 71 -20.69 -2.18 -2.39
N LYS A 72 -20.57 -3.02 -3.41
CA LYS A 72 -19.96 -4.34 -3.29
C LYS A 72 -18.45 -4.18 -3.17
N THR A 73 -17.89 -4.60 -2.04
CA THR A 73 -16.45 -4.52 -1.79
C THR A 73 -15.77 -5.83 -2.18
N ILE A 74 -14.68 -5.72 -2.93
CA ILE A 74 -13.83 -6.83 -3.35
C ILE A 74 -12.37 -6.54 -3.01
N THR A 75 -11.58 -7.59 -2.78
CA THR A 75 -10.12 -7.48 -2.61
C THR A 75 -9.46 -8.76 -3.13
N ILE A 76 -8.14 -8.71 -3.35
CA ILE A 76 -7.33 -9.87 -3.70
C ILE A 76 -6.27 -10.01 -2.62
N LEU A 77 -6.15 -11.22 -2.08
CA LEU A 77 -5.10 -11.58 -1.14
C LEU A 77 -4.05 -12.43 -1.84
N ARG A 78 -2.83 -12.38 -1.34
CA ARG A 78 -1.71 -13.21 -1.77
C ARG A 78 -1.14 -13.97 -0.57
N ASN A 79 -0.43 -15.07 -0.84
CA ASN A 79 0.44 -15.68 0.16
C ASN A 79 1.31 -14.59 0.83
N PRO A 80 1.28 -14.43 2.17
CA PRO A 80 1.95 -13.32 2.84
C PRO A 80 3.46 -13.25 2.58
N ILE A 81 4.14 -14.40 2.54
CA ILE A 81 5.59 -14.45 2.31
C ILE A 81 5.93 -14.01 0.89
N GLU A 82 5.19 -14.50 -0.10
CA GLU A 82 5.40 -14.08 -1.49
C GLU A 82 5.10 -12.59 -1.72
N GLN A 83 4.10 -12.06 -1.02
CA GLN A 83 3.79 -10.63 -1.06
C GLN A 83 4.96 -9.79 -0.52
N VAL A 84 5.52 -10.19 0.63
CA VAL A 84 6.67 -9.53 1.24
C VAL A 84 7.88 -9.60 0.30
N ILE A 85 8.17 -10.77 -0.28
CA ILE A 85 9.26 -10.92 -1.27
C ILE A 85 9.04 -9.97 -2.44
N SER A 86 7.85 -9.95 -3.04
CA SER A 86 7.53 -9.06 -4.15
C SER A 86 7.64 -7.57 -3.79
N HIS A 87 7.30 -7.22 -2.55
CA HIS A 87 7.43 -5.85 -2.06
C HIS A 87 8.91 -5.47 -1.86
N MET A 88 9.70 -6.34 -1.24
CA MET A 88 11.13 -6.15 -1.05
C MET A 88 11.86 -6.02 -2.39
N THR A 89 11.58 -6.89 -3.36
CA THR A 89 12.17 -6.82 -4.70
C THR A 89 11.90 -5.46 -5.35
N PHE A 90 10.64 -5.01 -5.34
CA PHE A 90 10.30 -3.69 -5.87
C PHE A 90 11.03 -2.54 -5.17
N VAL A 91 11.13 -2.57 -3.84
CA VAL A 91 11.82 -1.50 -3.09
C VAL A 91 13.33 -1.54 -3.37
N ARG A 92 13.91 -2.73 -3.53
CA ARG A 92 15.33 -2.92 -3.88
C ARG A 92 15.65 -2.38 -5.27
N GLU A 93 14.78 -2.64 -6.25
CA GLU A 93 14.91 -2.16 -7.63
C GLU A 93 15.02 -0.64 -7.70
N LEU A 94 14.32 0.10 -6.82
CA LEU A 94 14.39 1.56 -6.80
C LEU A 94 15.82 2.10 -6.63
N ALA A 95 16.73 1.33 -6.03
CA ALA A 95 18.13 1.75 -5.83
C ALA A 95 19.05 1.40 -7.01
N GLU A 96 18.54 0.79 -8.08
CA GLU A 96 19.32 0.50 -9.29
C GLU A 96 19.61 1.76 -10.11
N ASP A 97 20.72 1.77 -10.86
CA ASP A 97 21.20 2.95 -11.57
C ASP A 97 20.21 3.51 -12.60
N GLY A 98 19.35 2.65 -13.16
CA GLY A 98 18.29 3.02 -14.11
C GLY A 98 17.06 3.67 -13.48
N GLU A 99 16.93 3.62 -12.15
CA GLU A 99 15.69 3.96 -11.44
C GLU A 99 15.74 5.32 -10.74
N LYS A 100 16.74 6.17 -11.03
CA LYS A 100 17.00 7.44 -10.31
C LYS A 100 15.79 8.35 -10.18
N GLU A 101 14.99 8.51 -11.23
CA GLU A 101 13.81 9.40 -11.18
C GLU A 101 12.68 8.78 -10.35
N ARG A 102 12.41 7.47 -10.52
CA ARG A 102 11.49 6.72 -9.64
C ARG A 102 11.97 6.74 -8.20
N PHE A 103 13.25 6.60 -7.93
CA PHE A 103 13.83 6.69 -6.59
C PHE A 103 13.51 8.03 -5.92
N LYS A 104 13.78 9.14 -6.62
CA LYS A 104 13.58 10.50 -6.11
C LYS A 104 12.11 10.85 -5.89
N SER A 105 11.18 10.21 -6.60
CA SER A 105 9.74 10.48 -6.45
C SER A 105 9.14 9.89 -5.17
N HIS A 106 9.88 9.05 -4.44
CA HIS A 106 9.41 8.43 -3.20
C HIS A 106 9.88 9.21 -1.96
N ALA A 107 9.17 9.05 -0.84
CA ALA A 107 9.55 9.65 0.43
C ALA A 107 10.96 9.21 0.89
N LYS A 108 11.67 10.08 1.63
CA LYS A 108 13.04 9.82 2.12
C LYS A 108 13.19 8.48 2.84
N VAL A 109 12.20 8.09 3.65
CA VAL A 109 12.19 6.79 4.34
C VAL A 109 12.22 5.61 3.36
N ILE A 110 11.49 5.67 2.25
CA ILE A 110 11.49 4.62 1.22
C ILE A 110 12.84 4.57 0.50
N GLN A 111 13.41 5.74 0.21
CA GLN A 111 14.74 5.86 -0.39
C GLN A 111 15.84 5.24 0.51
N GLU A 112 15.75 5.44 1.83
CA GLU A 112 16.67 4.84 2.80
C GLU A 112 16.54 3.33 2.87
N ILE A 113 15.30 2.82 2.91
CA ILE A 113 15.04 1.37 2.89
C ILE A 113 15.58 0.76 1.60
N ALA A 114 15.32 1.38 0.44
CA ALA A 114 15.80 0.91 -0.86
C ALA A 114 17.33 0.79 -0.89
N LYS A 115 18.06 1.82 -0.46
CA LYS A 115 19.52 1.79 -0.35
C LYS A 115 20.01 0.68 0.59
N LYS A 116 19.39 0.57 1.77
CA LYS A 116 19.76 -0.43 2.78
C LYS A 116 19.54 -1.86 2.27
N LEU A 117 18.40 -2.08 1.61
CA LEU A 117 18.01 -3.37 1.05
C LEU A 117 18.89 -3.75 -0.15
N HIS A 118 19.25 -2.79 -1.00
CA HIS A 118 20.18 -3.00 -2.12
C HIS A 118 21.57 -3.44 -1.67
N GLN A 119 22.04 -2.93 -0.53
CA GLN A 119 23.32 -3.32 0.09
C GLN A 119 23.23 -4.62 0.91
N THR A 120 22.03 -5.18 1.11
CA THR A 120 21.84 -6.39 1.91
C THR A 120 21.97 -7.63 1.03
N ASP A 121 22.86 -8.53 1.41
CA ASP A 121 22.95 -9.85 0.80
C ASP A 121 21.77 -10.74 1.25
N LEU A 122 20.78 -10.86 0.38
CA LEU A 122 19.56 -11.63 0.61
C LEU A 122 19.78 -13.16 0.49
N SER A 123 20.97 -13.63 0.11
CA SER A 123 21.30 -15.06 0.19
C SER A 123 21.73 -15.49 1.60
N ASN A 124 21.96 -14.51 2.50
CA ASN A 124 22.47 -14.74 3.85
C ASN A 124 21.43 -14.39 4.91
N SER A 125 20.92 -15.41 5.61
CA SER A 125 19.89 -15.25 6.66
C SER A 125 20.30 -14.28 7.77
N LYS A 126 21.56 -14.28 8.20
CA LYS A 126 22.06 -13.33 9.22
C LYS A 126 22.08 -11.88 8.74
N LYS A 127 22.23 -11.65 7.42
CA LYS A 127 22.15 -10.30 6.83
C LYS A 127 20.70 -9.85 6.72
N ILE A 128 19.79 -10.75 6.36
CA ILE A 128 18.34 -10.49 6.38
C ILE A 128 17.88 -10.14 7.80
N GLU A 129 18.27 -10.92 8.80
CA GLU A 129 17.94 -10.65 10.22
C GLU A 129 18.42 -9.25 10.65
N LYS A 130 19.65 -8.87 10.29
CA LYS A 130 20.18 -7.52 10.56
C LYS A 130 19.37 -6.41 9.86
N PHE A 131 18.85 -6.68 8.67
CA PHE A 131 17.97 -5.74 7.97
C PHE A 131 16.62 -5.60 8.67
N ILE A 132 16.00 -6.71 9.10
CA ILE A 132 14.75 -6.71 9.87
C ILE A 132 14.93 -5.94 11.18
N ASN A 133 15.97 -6.26 11.96
CA ASN A 133 16.27 -5.56 13.22
C ASN A 133 16.51 -4.06 13.00
N TRP A 134 17.09 -3.68 11.86
CA TRP A 134 17.24 -2.27 11.50
C TRP A 134 15.90 -1.61 11.20
N LEU A 135 14.99 -2.27 10.48
CA LEU A 135 13.64 -1.74 10.25
C LEU A 135 12.90 -1.52 11.57
N GLU A 136 12.89 -2.52 12.45
CA GLU A 136 12.20 -2.47 13.75
C GLU A 136 12.78 -1.38 14.65
N LYS A 137 14.11 -1.25 14.72
CA LYS A 137 14.78 -0.19 15.50
C LYS A 137 14.42 1.22 15.01
N ASN A 138 14.07 1.38 13.74
CA ASN A 138 13.65 2.66 13.16
C ASN A 138 12.12 2.77 13.04
N GLU A 139 11.36 1.86 13.66
CA GLU A 139 9.89 1.83 13.64
C GLU A 139 9.30 1.78 12.21
N ILE A 140 10.01 1.11 11.30
CA ILE A 140 9.62 0.99 9.88
C ILE A 140 8.83 -0.31 9.67
N TRP A 141 7.51 -0.18 9.60
CA TRP A 141 6.58 -1.31 9.45
C TRP A 141 6.15 -1.59 8.00
N LEU A 142 6.95 -1.18 7.00
CA LEU A 142 6.58 -1.22 5.57
C LEU A 142 6.20 -2.63 5.07
N PHE A 143 6.90 -3.66 5.53
CA PHE A 143 6.70 -5.06 5.11
C PHE A 143 5.85 -5.87 6.09
N HIS A 144 5.50 -5.30 7.25
CA HIS A 144 4.82 -6.01 8.32
C HIS A 144 3.29 -6.00 8.11
N ASP A 145 2.70 -7.19 8.24
CA ASP A 145 1.25 -7.42 8.28
C ASP A 145 0.44 -6.64 7.23
N CYS A 146 0.99 -6.49 6.02
CA CYS A 146 0.46 -5.56 5.01
C CYS A 146 -1.03 -5.80 4.76
N GLN A 147 -1.45 -7.04 4.49
CA GLN A 147 -2.85 -7.37 4.21
C GLN A 147 -3.75 -7.06 5.43
N THR A 148 -3.33 -7.44 6.63
CA THR A 148 -4.05 -7.16 7.87
C THR A 148 -4.23 -5.66 8.09
N ARG A 149 -3.17 -4.86 7.92
CA ARG A 149 -3.21 -3.40 8.06
C ARG A 149 -4.12 -2.70 7.06
N TYR A 150 -4.40 -3.32 5.91
CA TYR A 150 -5.39 -2.80 4.96
C TYR A 150 -6.82 -3.21 5.33
N LEU A 151 -7.01 -4.34 6.01
CA LEU A 151 -8.33 -4.85 6.39
C LEU A 151 -8.80 -4.33 7.76
N THR A 152 -7.88 -4.02 8.67
CA THR A 152 -8.17 -3.65 10.05
C THR A 152 -7.46 -2.36 10.46
N ILE A 153 -7.96 -1.71 11.51
CA ILE A 153 -7.18 -0.72 12.26
C ILE A 153 -6.25 -1.53 13.15
N GLN A 154 -5.01 -1.76 12.74
CA GLN A 154 -3.98 -1.99 13.75
C GLN A 154 -3.79 -0.67 14.48
N GLN A 155 -4.23 -0.61 15.74
CA GLN A 155 -3.66 0.34 16.68
C GLN A 155 -2.16 0.08 16.67
N VAL A 156 -1.39 0.89 15.96
CA VAL A 156 0.00 1.09 16.34
C VAL A 156 -0.11 1.72 17.71
N VAL A 157 0.04 0.91 18.76
CA VAL A 157 0.35 1.42 20.09
C VAL A 157 1.71 2.07 19.91
N ILE A 158 1.71 3.36 19.58
CA ILE A 158 2.87 4.20 19.76
C ILE A 158 2.99 4.27 21.28
N LEU A 159 3.82 3.38 21.85
CA LEU A 159 4.41 3.63 23.15
C LEU A 159 5.34 4.82 22.96
N CYS A 160 4.77 6.01 22.86
CA CYS A 160 5.46 7.24 23.21
C CYS A 160 5.85 7.06 24.68
N ASN A 161 7.06 6.56 24.91
CA ASN A 161 7.75 6.81 26.15
C ASN A 161 7.88 8.32 26.26
N THR A 162 6.93 8.94 26.96
CA THR A 162 7.16 10.20 27.62
C THR A 162 8.27 9.96 28.63
N ALA A 163 9.50 10.21 28.22
CA ALA A 163 10.58 10.46 29.16
C ALA A 163 10.18 11.71 29.96
N LYS A 164 9.96 11.52 31.25
CA LYS A 164 10.20 12.54 32.27
C LYS A 164 11.65 12.43 32.70
#